data_AF-A0A2E0GFS2-F1
#
_entry.id   AF-A0A2E0GFS2-F1
#
_cell.length_a   1.000
_cell.length_b   1.000
_cell.length_c   1.000
_cell.angle_alpha   90.00
_cell.angle_beta   90.00
_cell.angle_gamma   90.00
#
_symmetry.space_group_name_H-M   'P 1'
#
loop_
_entity.id
_entity.type
_entity.pdbx_description
1 polymer ?
#
loop_
_entity_poly.entity_id
_entity_poly.type
_entity_poly.pdbx_seq_one_letter_code
_entity_poly.pdbx_strand_id
1 'polypeptide(L)' 'MTFIRLLVLFAIVISFMWFSAVNFTNININLYPFPWRINLPLYLVVIICIFFGFFTGIIFGMTNKGKKRKK' A
#
# COMPACT_ATOMS: atom_id res chain seq x y z
N MET A 1 -3.07 20.52 -8.00
CA MET A 1 -3.57 19.16 -7.65
C MET A 1 -2.43 18.14 -7.42
N THR A 2 -1.34 18.17 -8.18
CA THR A 2 -0.16 17.29 -7.99
C THR A 2 0.55 17.51 -6.65
N PHE A 3 0.64 18.75 -6.17
CA PHE A 3 1.31 19.09 -4.91
C PHE A 3 0.61 18.48 -3.67
N ILE A 4 -0.72 18.59 -3.62
CA ILE A 4 -1.54 17.98 -2.56
C ILE A 4 -1.39 16.46 -2.56
N ARG A 5 -1.37 15.83 -3.75
CA ARG A 5 -1.17 14.38 -3.88
C ARG A 5 0.22 13.95 -3.38
N LEU A 6 1.26 14.73 -3.63
CA LEU A 6 2.61 14.47 -3.14
C LEU A 6 2.70 14.58 -1.62
N LEU A 7 2.06 15.61 -1.05
CA LEU A 7 2.03 15.82 0.39
C LEU A 7 1.31 14.68 1.12
N VAL A 8 0.18 14.22 0.58
CA VAL A 8 -0.54 13.06 1.12
C VAL A 8 0.30 11.79 1.05
N LEU A 9 0.96 11.53 -0.08
CA LEU A 9 1.87 10.38 -0.22
C LEU A 9 3.02 10.43 0.79
N PHE A 10 3.60 11.61 1.00
CA PHE A 10 4.70 11.81 1.94
C PHE A 10 4.29 11.55 3.39
N ALA A 11 3.13 12.08 3.81
CA ALA A 11 2.59 11.84 5.16
C ALA A 11 2.29 10.36 5.42
N ILE A 12 1.77 9.66 4.39
CA ILE A 12 1.54 8.22 4.44
C ILE A 12 2.87 7.47 4.63
N VAL A 13 3.89 7.76 3.82
CA VAL A 13 5.20 7.09 3.89
C VAL A 13 5.85 7.28 5.27
N ILE A 14 5.83 8.50 5.82
CA ILE A 14 6.41 8.78 7.15
C ILE A 14 5.68 8.02 8.25
N SER A 15 4.35 8.04 8.24
CA SER A 15 3.54 7.32 9.23
C SER A 15 3.85 5.82 9.19
N PHE A 16 4.11 5.27 8.00
CA PHE A 16 4.50 3.88 7.83
C PHE A 16 5.91 3.56 8.27
N MET A 17 6.87 4.44 7.98
CA MET A 17 8.25 4.28 8.42
C MET A 17 8.32 4.25 9.95
N TRP A 18 7.56 5.15 10.59
CA TRP A 18 7.41 5.17 12.04
C TRP A 18 6.72 3.90 12.57
N PHE A 19 5.59 3.52 11.98
CA PHE A 19 4.84 2.33 12.39
C PHE A 19 5.68 1.05 12.26
N SER A 20 6.47 0.93 11.20
CA SER A 20 7.41 -0.18 10.96
C SER A 20 8.56 -0.21 11.98
N ALA A 21 9.10 0.95 12.34
CA ALA A 21 10.18 1.04 13.33
C ALA A 21 9.71 0.72 14.75
N VAL A 22 8.42 0.95 15.05
CA VAL A 22 7.84 0.70 16.37
C VAL A 22 7.30 -0.73 16.50
N ASN A 23 6.83 -1.34 15.41
CA ASN A 23 6.15 -2.64 15.44
C ASN A 23 6.98 -3.71 14.73
N PHE A 24 7.95 -4.28 15.45
CA PHE A 24 8.63 -5.54 15.08
C PHE A 24 7.79 -6.79 15.38
N THR A 25 6.48 -6.62 15.52
CA THR A 25 5.57 -7.71 15.86
C THR A 25 5.47 -8.66 14.67
N ASN A 26 5.90 -9.89 14.90
CA ASN A 26 5.77 -10.98 13.94
C ASN A 26 4.34 -11.51 13.97
N ILE A 27 3.71 -11.59 12.80
CA ILE A 27 2.38 -12.18 12.64
C ILE A 27 2.48 -13.53 11.93
N ASN A 28 1.68 -14.46 12.41
CA ASN A 28 1.60 -15.80 11.84
C ASN A 28 0.38 -15.86 10.92
N ILE A 29 0.62 -15.88 9.62
CA ILE A 29 -0.42 -15.94 8.60
C ILE A 29 -0.62 -17.40 8.21
N ASN A 30 -1.83 -17.91 8.42
CA ASN A 30 -2.21 -19.25 8.01
C ASN A 30 -2.97 -19.18 6.68
N LEU A 31 -2.38 -19.72 5.62
CA LEU A 31 -2.93 -19.60 4.26
C LEU A 31 -3.94 -20.72 3.96
N TYR A 32 -5.18 -20.59 4.44
CA TYR A 32 -6.23 -21.58 4.12
C TYR A 32 -6.56 -21.59 2.61
N PRO A 33 -6.77 -22.77 1.97
CA PRO A 33 -6.82 -24.13 2.52
C PRO A 33 -5.47 -24.85 2.63
N PHE A 34 -4.36 -24.22 2.26
CA PHE A 34 -3.03 -24.83 2.34
C PHE A 34 -2.52 -24.86 3.81
N PRO A 35 -1.80 -25.92 4.23
CA PRO A 35 -1.26 -26.03 5.59
C PRO A 35 0.02 -25.19 5.78
N TRP A 36 0.20 -24.12 5.00
CA TRP A 36 1.38 -23.28 5.06
C TRP A 36 1.20 -22.15 6.07
N ARG A 37 2.11 -22.11 7.04
CA ARG A 37 2.22 -21.04 8.03
C ARG A 37 3.39 -20.15 7.66
N ILE A 38 3.10 -18.89 7.38
CA ILE A 38 4.13 -17.91 7.07
C ILE A 38 4.25 -16.96 8.25
N ASN A 39 5.44 -16.93 8.85
CA ASN A 39 5.76 -15.97 9.89
C ASN A 39 6.44 -14.76 9.22
N LEU A 40 5.74 -13.63 9.20
CA LEU A 40 6.22 -12.40 8.57
C LEU A 40 6.07 -11.24 9.55
N PRO A 41 6.98 -10.27 9.49
CA PRO A 41 6.80 -9.01 10.18
C PRO A 41 5.55 -8.31 9.68
N LEU A 42 4.75 -7.75 10.60
CA LEU A 42 3.52 -7.06 10.26
C LEU A 42 3.75 -5.88 9.30
N TYR A 43 4.89 -5.19 9.44
CA TYR A 43 5.25 -4.10 8.54
C TYR A 43 5.37 -4.54 7.07
N LEU A 44 5.87 -5.76 6.80
CA LEU A 44 6.03 -6.27 5.44
C LEU A 44 4.67 -6.47 4.76
N VAL A 45 3.69 -6.99 5.49
CA VAL A 45 2.33 -7.20 4.99
C VAL A 45 1.69 -5.87 4.62
N VAL A 46 1.86 -4.86 5.47
CA VAL A 46 1.29 -3.54 5.23
C VAL A 46 1.96 -2.84 4.03
N ILE A 47 3.29 -2.95 3.89
CA ILE A 47 4.02 -2.46 2.71
C ILE A 47 3.46 -3.06 1.42
N ILE A 48 3.22 -4.37 1.40
CA ILE A 48 2.66 -5.07 0.24
C ILE A 48 1.28 -4.50 -0.09
N CYS A 49 0.39 -4.36 0.89
CA CYS A 49 -0.96 -3.80 0.67
C CYS A 49 -0.92 -2.38 0.09
N ILE A 50 -0.03 -1.51 0.58
CA ILE A 50 0.11 -0.14 0.06
C ILE A 50 0.68 -0.16 -1.35
N PHE A 51 1.68 -1.01 -1.61
CA PHE A 51 2.27 -1.14 -2.94
C PHE A 51 1.19 -1.54 -3.94
N PHE A 52 0.38 -2.55 -3.63
CA PHE A 52 -0.77 -2.93 -4.45
C PHE A 52 -1.78 -1.78 -4.60
N GLY A 53 -2.11 -1.06 -3.53
CA GLY A 53 -3.01 0.11 -3.57
C GLY A 53 -2.49 1.25 -4.44
N PHE A 54 -1.17 1.51 -4.41
CA PHE A 54 -0.52 2.54 -5.20
C PHE A 54 -0.51 2.17 -6.68
N PHE A 55 -0.11 0.94 -7.02
CA PHE A 55 -0.09 0.47 -8.40
C PHE A 55 -1.48 0.39 -9.00
N THR A 56 -2.46 -0.15 -8.27
CA THR A 56 -3.86 -0.17 -8.72
C THR A 56 -4.38 1.25 -8.91
N GLY A 57 -4.13 2.18 -7.98
CA GLY A 57 -4.50 3.59 -8.13
C GLY A 57 -3.89 4.26 -9.36
N ILE A 58 -2.62 3.96 -9.69
CA ILE A 58 -1.97 4.44 -10.91
C ILE A 58 -2.66 3.86 -12.15
N ILE A 59 -2.85 2.54 -12.19
CA ILE A 59 -3.47 1.84 -13.33
C ILE A 59 -4.86 2.40 -13.59
N PHE A 60 -5.73 2.46 -12.57
CA PHE A 60 -7.07 3.04 -12.68
C PHE A 60 -7.05 4.52 -13.08
N GLY A 61 -6.09 5.29 -12.56
CA GLY A 61 -5.90 6.69 -12.93
C GLY A 61 -5.49 6.87 -14.40
N MET A 62 -4.70 5.96 -14.95
CA MET A 62 -4.32 5.94 -16.37
C MET A 62 -5.51 5.55 -17.25
N THR A 63 -6.28 4.52 -16.88
CA THR A 63 -7.47 4.09 -17.63
C THR A 63 -8.56 5.16 -17.67
N ASN A 64 -8.76 5.92 -16.58
CA ASN A 64 -9.79 6.96 -16.51
C ASN A 64 -9.36 8.33 -17.08
N LYS A 65 -8.06 8.54 -17.34
CA LYS A 65 -7.57 9.80 -17.95
C LYS A 65 -8.07 10.03 -19.38
N GLY A 66 -8.47 8.97 -20.10
CA GLY A 66 -9.05 9.08 -21.45
C GLY A 66 -10.46 9.68 -21.52
N LYS A 67 -11.21 9.75 -20.40
CA LYS A 67 -12.62 10.21 -20.40
C LYS A 67 -12.81 11.69 -20.09
N LYS A 68 -11.74 12.44 -19.77
CA LYS A 68 -11.82 13.89 -19.48
C LYS A 68 -11.06 14.72 -20.52
N ARG A 69 -11.54 14.74 -21.76
CA ARG A 69 -11.34 15.89 -22.66
C ARG A 69 -12.37 15.96 -23.80
N LYS A 70 -13.62 16.26 -23.45
CA LYS A 70 -14.58 16.93 -24.35
C LYS A 70 -15.56 17.79 -23.54
N LYS A 71 -15.11 18.99 -23.17
CA LYS A 71 -15.78 20.27 -23.43
C LYS A 71 -14.86 21.39 -22.97
#